data_AF-A0A3B9XXC8-F1
#
_entry.id   AF-A0A3B9XXC8-F1
#
_cell.length_a   1.000
_cell.length_b   1.000
_cell.length_c   1.000
_cell.angle_alpha   90.00
_cell.angle_beta   90.00
_cell.angle_gamma   90.00
#
_symmetry.space_group_name_H-M   'P 1'
#
loop_
_entity.id
_entity.type
_entity.pdbx_description
1 polymer ?
#
loop_
_entity_poly.entity_id
_entity_poly.type
_entity_poly.pdbx_seq_one_letter_code
_entity_poly.pdbx_strand_id
1 'polypeptide(L)'
;MSLDGRTALSSGESKWITGESARGDVQRLRARSCAIVTGVGTIEHDNPSMNVRHDQMAVDFNHYAYPIPPLRVILDSRLRALPQMKLLTHPGEVLIATTAADHSVSKWRDVPSV
;
A
#
# COMPACT_ATOMS: atom_id res chain seq x y z
N MET A 1 -0.59 -16.42 3.11
CA MET A 1 -0.19 -17.15 4.33
C MET A 1 0.06 -18.59 3.91
N SER A 2 1.12 -19.22 4.40
CA SER A 2 1.37 -20.64 4.18
C SER A 2 0.43 -21.51 5.01
N LEU A 3 0.37 -22.81 4.71
CA LEU A 3 -0.52 -23.76 5.38
C LEU A 3 -0.28 -23.85 6.91
N ASP A 4 0.95 -23.60 7.35
CA ASP A 4 1.36 -23.55 8.76
C ASP A 4 1.12 -22.19 9.43
N GLY A 5 0.40 -21.27 8.78
CA GLY A 5 0.01 -19.98 9.34
C GLY A 5 1.08 -18.89 9.26
N ARG A 6 2.21 -19.13 8.57
CA ARG A 6 3.28 -18.14 8.46
C ARG A 6 3.04 -17.14 7.33
N THR A 7 3.51 -15.91 7.54
CA THR A 7 3.40 -14.80 6.59
C THR A 7 4.71 -14.51 5.86
N ALA A 8 5.83 -15.04 6.37
CA ALA A 8 7.15 -15.00 5.76
C ALA A 8 7.88 -16.33 6.04
N LEU A 9 8.86 -16.65 5.20
CA LEU A 9 9.82 -17.72 5.45
C LEU A 9 10.64 -17.40 6.71
N SER A 10 11.30 -18.41 7.28
CA SER A 10 12.24 -18.21 8.40
C SER A 10 13.42 -17.31 8.03
N SER A 11 13.69 -17.14 6.74
CA SER A 11 14.64 -16.17 6.18
C SER A 11 14.14 -14.72 6.21
N GLY A 12 12.88 -14.47 6.58
CA GLY A 12 12.22 -13.17 6.46
C GLY A 12 11.68 -12.87 5.05
N GLU A 13 11.90 -13.75 4.08
CA GLU A 13 11.37 -13.60 2.73
C GLU A 13 9.86 -13.83 2.70
N SER A 14 9.12 -12.82 2.29
CA SER A 14 7.65 -12.82 2.21
C SER A 14 7.13 -12.79 0.77
N LYS A 15 8.05 -12.69 -0.21
CA LYS A 15 7.70 -12.41 -1.60
C LYS A 15 7.20 -13.65 -2.32
N TRP A 16 6.00 -13.52 -2.90
CA TRP A 16 5.44 -14.42 -3.91
C TRP A 16 5.33 -15.89 -3.49
N ILE A 17 5.03 -16.12 -2.22
CA ILE A 17 4.62 -17.43 -1.70
C ILE A 17 3.30 -17.89 -2.40
N THR A 18 2.46 -16.95 -2.84
CA THR A 18 1.23 -17.19 -3.60
C THR A 18 1.45 -17.13 -5.12
N GLY A 19 0.69 -17.90 -5.88
CA GLY A 19 0.76 -17.95 -7.35
C GLY A 19 0.24 -16.69 -8.08
N GLU A 20 0.40 -16.68 -9.41
CA GLU A 20 0.07 -15.52 -10.28
C GLU A 20 -1.40 -15.09 -10.21
N SER A 21 -2.33 -16.03 -10.18
CA SER A 21 -3.78 -15.72 -10.09
C SER A 21 -4.10 -14.88 -8.85
N ALA A 22 -3.53 -15.25 -7.69
CA ALA A 22 -3.67 -14.49 -6.46
C ALA A 22 -3.04 -13.10 -6.55
N ARG A 23 -1.93 -12.94 -7.28
CA ARG A 23 -1.33 -11.62 -7.52
C ARG A 23 -2.26 -10.74 -8.34
N GLY A 24 -2.89 -11.29 -9.38
CA GLY A 24 -3.87 -10.56 -10.19
C GLY A 24 -5.12 -10.15 -9.40
N ASP A 25 -5.60 -11.00 -8.50
CA ASP A 25 -6.71 -10.63 -7.61
C ASP A 25 -6.36 -9.47 -6.67
N VAL A 26 -5.14 -9.46 -6.11
CA VAL A 26 -4.65 -8.32 -5.30
C VAL A 26 -4.63 -7.03 -6.11
N GLN A 27 -4.22 -7.07 -7.38
CA GLN A 27 -4.25 -5.88 -8.24
C GLN A 27 -5.68 -5.37 -8.45
N ARG A 28 -6.65 -6.28 -8.67
CA ARG A 28 -8.06 -5.91 -8.78
C ARG A 28 -8.58 -5.25 -7.49
N LEU A 29 -8.20 -5.78 -6.32
CA LEU A 29 -8.58 -5.19 -5.03
C LEU A 29 -7.96 -3.80 -4.84
N ARG A 30 -6.69 -3.63 -5.21
CA ARG A 30 -6.02 -2.31 -5.15
C ARG A 30 -6.71 -1.28 -6.02
N ALA A 31 -7.09 -1.62 -7.26
CA ALA A 31 -7.80 -0.70 -8.15
C ALA A 31 -9.20 -0.31 -7.67
N ARG A 32 -9.84 -1.13 -6.82
CA ARG A 32 -11.16 -0.85 -6.25
C ARG A 32 -11.11 -0.12 -4.91
N SER A 33 -9.92 0.10 -4.35
CA SER A 33 -9.74 0.68 -3.03
C SER A 33 -9.51 2.18 -3.13
N CYS A 34 -10.03 2.95 -2.18
CA CYS A 34 -9.71 4.38 -2.06
C CYS A 34 -8.29 4.61 -1.52
N ALA A 35 -7.81 3.69 -0.67
CA ALA A 35 -6.49 3.78 -0.06
C ALA A 35 -5.85 2.40 0.15
N ILE A 36 -4.52 2.38 0.19
CA ILE A 36 -3.70 1.23 0.55
C ILE A 36 -2.83 1.62 1.74
N VAL A 37 -2.90 0.85 2.82
CA VAL A 37 -2.19 1.15 4.08
C VAL A 37 -1.05 0.17 4.30
N THR A 38 0.11 0.67 4.72
CA THR A 38 1.25 -0.16 5.12
C THR A 38 2.00 0.46 6.29
N GLY A 39 2.63 -0.36 7.13
CA GLY A 39 3.57 0.10 8.14
C GLY A 39 4.95 0.40 7.57
N VAL A 40 5.69 1.31 8.19
CA VAL A 40 7.06 1.67 7.74
C VAL A 40 8.03 0.49 7.75
N GLY A 41 7.88 -0.48 8.66
CA GLY A 41 8.74 -1.67 8.68
C GLY A 41 8.66 -2.48 7.38
N THR A 42 7.46 -2.65 6.81
CA THR A 42 7.30 -3.28 5.49
C THR A 42 8.01 -2.49 4.39
N ILE A 43 8.02 -1.16 4.49
CA ILE A 43 8.70 -0.32 3.48
C ILE A 43 10.22 -0.46 3.59
N GLU A 44 10.75 -0.47 4.81
CA GLU A 44 12.18 -0.69 5.08
C GLU A 44 12.65 -2.06 4.57
N HIS A 45 11.87 -3.12 4.78
CA HIS A 45 12.24 -4.48 4.40
C HIS A 45 11.98 -4.81 2.92
N ASP A 46 10.82 -4.44 2.39
CA ASP A 46 10.38 -4.90 1.06
C ASP A 46 10.53 -3.86 -0.04
N ASN A 47 10.64 -2.58 0.35
CA ASN A 47 10.62 -1.41 -0.53
C ASN A 47 9.54 -1.49 -1.63
N PRO A 48 8.25 -1.67 -1.27
CA PRO A 48 7.18 -1.81 -2.24
C PRO A 48 6.79 -0.45 -2.82
N SER A 49 6.27 -0.44 -4.05
CA SER A 49 5.67 0.76 -4.67
C SER A 49 4.21 0.99 -4.28
N MET A 50 3.52 -0.07 -3.82
CA MET A 50 2.09 -0.05 -3.46
C MET A 50 1.16 0.52 -4.54
N ASN A 51 1.56 0.44 -5.80
CA ASN A 51 0.77 0.89 -6.94
C ASN A 51 -0.12 -0.24 -7.50
N VAL A 52 -1.10 0.19 -8.29
CA VAL A 52 -1.86 -0.68 -9.18
C VAL A 52 -1.00 -0.97 -10.42
N ARG A 53 -0.91 -2.24 -10.80
CA ARG A 53 -0.17 -2.72 -11.99
C ARG A 53 -1.17 -3.35 -12.96
N HIS A 54 -1.54 -2.60 -13.99
CA HIS A 54 -2.61 -2.97 -14.93
C HIS A 54 -2.27 -4.23 -15.73
N ASP A 55 -1.00 -4.41 -16.09
CA ASP A 55 -0.44 -5.57 -16.78
C ASP A 55 -0.54 -6.88 -15.97
N GLN A 56 -0.73 -6.78 -14.66
CA GLN A 56 -0.84 -7.93 -13.76
C GLN A 56 -2.30 -8.27 -13.41
N MET A 57 -3.28 -7.57 -13.97
CA MET A 57 -4.69 -7.86 -13.70
C MET A 57 -5.20 -8.98 -14.60
N ALA A 58 -5.93 -9.93 -14.01
CA ALA A 58 -6.51 -11.05 -14.75
C ALA A 58 -7.76 -10.70 -15.60
N VAL A 59 -8.10 -9.41 -15.77
CA VAL A 59 -9.28 -8.94 -16.52
C VAL A 59 -8.97 -7.69 -17.34
N ASP A 60 -9.55 -7.61 -18.54
CA ASP A 60 -9.40 -6.48 -19.44
C ASP A 60 -10.06 -5.20 -18.91
N PHE A 61 -9.27 -4.12 -18.88
CA PHE A 61 -9.64 -2.82 -18.31
C PHE A 61 -10.58 -1.99 -19.19
N ASN A 62 -11.06 -2.52 -20.32
CA ASN A 62 -11.82 -1.76 -21.30
C ASN A 62 -13.18 -1.23 -20.80
N HIS A 63 -13.63 -1.63 -19.60
CA HIS A 63 -14.91 -1.20 -19.03
C HIS A 63 -14.79 -0.16 -17.89
N TYR A 64 -13.60 0.03 -17.31
CA TYR A 64 -13.39 1.00 -16.24
C TYR A 64 -12.56 2.17 -16.76
N ALA A 65 -13.18 3.35 -16.88
CA ALA A 65 -12.48 4.61 -17.10
C ALA A 65 -11.28 4.69 -16.14
N TYR A 66 -10.11 5.08 -16.67
CA TYR A 66 -8.82 5.15 -15.99
C TYR A 66 -8.93 5.18 -14.45
N PRO A 67 -8.61 4.07 -13.76
CA PRO A 67 -8.86 3.97 -12.33
C PRO A 67 -7.96 4.99 -11.63
N ILE A 68 -8.58 5.83 -10.81
CA ILE A 68 -7.87 6.79 -9.98
C ILE A 68 -6.92 5.97 -9.08
N PRO A 69 -5.61 6.28 -9.07
CA PRO A 69 -4.68 5.55 -8.23
C PRO A 69 -5.06 5.73 -6.76
N PRO A 70 -5.05 4.66 -5.94
CA PRO A 70 -5.41 4.76 -4.53
C PRO A 70 -4.40 5.62 -3.77
N LEU A 71 -4.90 6.34 -2.75
CA LEU A 71 -4.04 7.02 -1.79
C LEU A 71 -3.15 5.98 -1.09
N ARG A 72 -1.84 6.23 -1.02
CA ARG A 72 -0.92 5.35 -0.28
C ARG A 72 -0.71 5.92 1.12
N VAL A 73 -1.01 5.14 2.14
CA VAL A 73 -0.90 5.57 3.54
C VAL A 73 0.23 4.80 4.22
N ILE A 74 1.19 5.55 4.77
CA ILE A 74 2.29 5.01 5.56
C ILE A 74 1.99 5.25 7.03
N LEU A 75 1.97 4.18 7.82
CA LEU A 75 1.95 4.25 9.28
C LEU A 75 3.39 4.27 9.80
N ASP A 76 3.81 5.43 10.30
CA ASP A 76 5.17 5.66 10.75
C ASP A 76 5.20 6.57 11.97
N SER A 77 5.18 5.97 13.15
CA SER A 77 5.17 6.71 14.42
C SER A 77 6.48 7.44 14.73
N ARG A 78 7.55 7.26 13.93
CA ARG A 78 8.88 7.82 14.20
C ARG A 78 9.48 8.54 12.99
N LEU A 79 8.71 8.77 11.93
CA LEU A 79 9.16 9.41 10.67
C LEU A 79 10.47 8.80 10.12
N ARG A 80 10.53 7.47 10.05
CA ARG A 80 11.64 6.70 9.49
C ARG A 80 11.60 6.54 7.97
N ALA A 81 10.45 6.75 7.34
CA ALA A 81 10.31 6.63 5.89
C ALA A 81 11.26 7.59 5.16
N LEU A 82 12.11 7.05 4.28
CA LEU A 82 13.13 7.81 3.56
C LEU A 82 12.61 8.25 2.17
N PRO A 83 12.90 9.47 1.70
CA PRO A 83 12.36 10.00 0.44
C PRO A 83 12.60 9.13 -0.80
N GLN A 84 13.69 8.36 -0.82
CA GLN A 84 14.06 7.47 -1.93
C GLN A 84 13.26 6.15 -2.00
N MET A 85 12.43 5.84 -1.01
CA MET A 85 11.63 4.61 -1.01
C MET A 85 10.66 4.60 -2.21
N LYS A 86 10.46 3.43 -2.84
CA LYS A 86 9.67 3.30 -4.07
C LYS A 86 8.24 3.82 -3.92
N LEU A 87 7.64 3.64 -2.74
CA LEU A 87 6.30 4.13 -2.43
C LEU A 87 6.20 5.66 -2.58
N LEU A 88 7.24 6.38 -2.14
CA LEU A 88 7.32 7.84 -2.13
C LEU A 88 7.77 8.43 -3.47
N THR A 89 8.55 7.69 -4.26
CA THR A 89 9.00 8.13 -5.59
C THR A 89 8.03 7.76 -6.71
N HIS A 90 7.10 6.82 -6.49
CA HIS A 90 6.09 6.45 -7.47
C HIS A 90 5.02 7.56 -7.59
N PRO A 91 4.50 7.85 -8.80
CA PRO A 91 3.43 8.84 -8.98
C PRO A 91 2.16 8.56 -8.15
N GLY A 92 1.48 9.62 -7.73
CA GLY A 92 0.24 9.58 -6.95
C GLY A 92 0.42 10.10 -5.51
N GLU A 93 -0.70 10.31 -4.83
CA GLU A 93 -0.69 10.88 -3.48
C GLU A 93 -0.22 9.88 -2.42
N VAL A 94 0.53 10.40 -1.43
CA VAL A 94 1.00 9.64 -0.27
C VAL A 94 0.70 10.43 1.00
N LEU A 95 0.09 9.76 1.98
CA LEU A 95 -0.15 10.28 3.33
C LEU A 95 0.76 9.55 4.32
N ILE A 96 1.55 10.28 5.10
CA ILE A 96 2.32 9.72 6.22
C ILE A 96 1.57 10.04 7.51
N ALA A 97 1.00 9.01 8.13
CA ALA A 97 0.38 9.11 9.45
C ALA A 97 1.46 8.85 10.51
N THR A 98 1.81 9.91 11.24
CA THR A 98 2.77 9.88 12.35
C THR A 98 2.11 10.26 13.66
N THR A 99 2.77 9.98 14.77
CA THR A 99 2.41 10.56 16.07
C THR A 99 2.96 11.98 16.15
N ALA A 100 2.21 12.89 16.78
CA ALA A 100 2.73 14.21 17.10
C ALA A 100 3.93 14.08 18.06
N ALA A 101 4.99 14.83 17.80
CA ALA A 101 6.00 15.10 18.81
C ALA A 101 5.36 16.05 19.83
N ASP A 102 4.66 15.46 20.80
CA ASP A 102 3.89 16.14 21.83
C ASP A 102 2.56 16.80 21.37
N HIS A 103 1.59 16.82 22.28
CA HIS A 103 0.15 17.00 22.04
C HIS A 103 -0.29 18.17 21.13
N SER A 104 -0.61 17.89 19.86
CA SER A 104 -1.60 18.66 19.08
C SER A 104 -2.18 17.82 17.94
N VAL A 105 -3.05 16.87 18.29
CA VAL A 105 -3.87 16.19 17.28
C VAL A 105 -4.97 17.17 16.84
N SER A 106 -4.76 17.88 15.73
CA SER A 106 -5.86 18.53 15.03
C SER A 106 -6.81 17.44 14.55
N LYS A 107 -8.03 17.46 15.08
CA LYS A 107 -9.09 16.49 14.76
C LYS A 107 -9.28 16.40 13.25
N TRP A 108 -9.37 15.17 12.76
CA TRP A 108 -9.74 14.76 11.40
C TRP A 108 -11.18 15.12 10.98
N ARG A 109 -11.67 16.32 11.30
CA ARG A 109 -12.99 16.79 10.87
C ARG A 109 -12.82 18.04 10.03
N ASP A 110 -12.69 17.83 8.72
CA ASP A 110 -13.12 18.75 7.65
C ASP A 110 -13.14 17.99 6.30
N VAL A 111 -13.74 16.80 6.27
CA VAL A 111 -14.16 16.18 5.00
C VAL A 111 -15.63 16.57 4.80
N PRO A 112 -15.98 17.40 3.80
CA PRO A 112 -17.37 17.65 3.49
C PRO A 112 -18.03 16.32 3.12
N SER A 113 -19.13 15.98 3.79
CA SER A 113 -20.01 14.90 3.36
C SER A 113 -20.56 15.25 1.97
N VAL A 114 -20.23 14.41 0.99
CA VAL A 114 -20.90 14.35 -0.32
C VAL A 114 -22.29 13.75 -0.18
#